data_AF-A0AAJ3DJH0-F1
#
_entry.id   AF-A0AAJ3DJH0-F1
#
_cell.length_a   1.000
_cell.length_b   1.000
_cell.length_c   1.000
_cell.angle_alpha   90.00
_cell.angle_beta   90.00
_cell.angle_gamma   90.00
#
_symmetry.space_group_name_H-M   'P 1'
#
loop_
_entity.id
_entity.type
_entity.pdbx_description
1 polymer ?
#
loop_
_entity_poly.entity_id
_entity_poly.type
_entity_poly.pdbx_seq_one_letter_code
_entity_poly.pdbx_strand_id
1 'polypeptide(L)'
;MQEDAAPFFIGPHRFDADDDRTRPLLDRRYALLPEPGEQLLGQHRLLVAGHLLGPTDDLRSWALPTPAAVTLTDRRLAYVCTGSELSLVSGRDGRTDARHRRPVRLSRLVSGQIRWQWPSRLEVSEGPDGTGELRVVCDALRTIRQPALALAGPAGLIAALAQQVRRSVAAYRLARPDLVDLSPPERDTLVVRMGPAPGPTRGALTLPGSLPVEFLSRDDYYRPALAEPPAWPRQDVPARDRPGSAC
;
A
#
# COMPACT_ATOMS: atom_id res chain seq x y z
N MET A 1 20.67 9.91 12.72
CA MET A 1 19.33 9.33 12.53
C MET A 1 19.45 8.42 11.31
N GLN A 2 19.44 7.10 11.52
CA GLN A 2 19.66 6.12 10.47
C GLN A 2 18.49 6.23 9.48
N GLU A 3 18.76 6.42 8.18
CA GLU A 3 17.73 6.49 7.13
C GLU A 3 16.83 5.24 7.08
N ASP A 4 17.24 4.16 7.74
CA ASP A 4 16.50 2.91 7.88
C ASP A 4 15.41 2.91 8.95
N ALA A 5 15.38 3.94 9.81
CA ALA A 5 14.35 4.17 10.82
C ALA A 5 13.30 5.20 10.39
N ALA A 6 13.32 5.64 9.12
CA ALA A 6 12.31 6.54 8.58
C ALA A 6 10.90 5.90 8.69
N PRO A 7 9.84 6.70 8.91
CA PRO A 7 8.50 6.18 9.15
C PRO A 7 8.07 5.28 7.99
N PHE A 8 7.71 4.04 8.33
CA PHE A 8 7.15 3.12 7.36
C PHE A 8 5.78 3.60 6.94
N PHE A 9 5.60 3.85 5.65
CA PHE A 9 4.30 4.18 5.10
C PHE A 9 3.68 2.97 4.40
N ILE A 10 2.44 2.67 4.76
CA ILE A 10 1.70 1.52 4.21
C ILE A 10 0.66 1.95 3.17
N GLY A 11 0.48 3.25 2.98
CA GLY A 11 -0.53 3.79 2.08
C GLY A 11 -0.02 4.18 0.69
N PRO A 12 -0.93 4.58 -0.21
CA PRO A 12 -0.63 5.25 -1.45
C PRO A 12 -0.25 6.70 -1.18
N HIS A 13 0.87 7.19 -1.69
CA HIS A 13 1.23 8.61 -1.73
C HIS A 13 0.94 9.24 -3.08
N ARG A 14 0.78 10.56 -3.09
CA ARG A 14 0.70 11.38 -4.30
C ARG A 14 2.03 12.07 -4.56
N PHE A 15 2.40 12.25 -5.83
CA PHE A 15 3.66 12.90 -6.20
C PHE A 15 3.69 14.40 -5.89
N ASP A 16 2.54 15.04 -5.96
CA ASP A 16 2.36 16.48 -5.72
C ASP A 16 2.04 16.82 -4.26
N ALA A 17 1.98 15.83 -3.36
CA ALA A 17 2.00 16.11 -1.93
C ALA A 17 3.41 16.59 -1.54
N ASP A 18 3.57 17.51 -0.59
CA ASP A 18 4.90 18.05 -0.27
C ASP A 18 5.85 17.03 0.42
N ASP A 19 7.14 17.16 0.10
CA ASP A 19 8.36 16.75 0.84
C ASP A 19 8.31 15.49 1.73
N ASP A 20 8.06 14.32 1.13
CA ASP A 20 8.25 13.04 1.82
C ASP A 20 9.40 12.24 1.20
N ARG A 21 10.51 12.18 1.93
CA ARG A 21 11.73 11.45 1.53
C ARG A 21 11.54 9.94 1.46
N THR A 22 10.44 9.40 1.97
CA THR A 22 10.15 7.96 1.96
C THR A 22 9.47 7.49 0.68
N ARG A 23 9.22 8.39 -0.29
CA ARG A 23 8.55 8.06 -1.55
C ARG A 23 9.47 7.32 -2.53
N PRO A 24 8.91 6.43 -3.36
CA PRO A 24 9.67 5.86 -4.46
C PRO A 24 10.02 6.94 -5.48
N LEU A 25 11.31 7.03 -5.85
CA LEU A 25 11.76 7.89 -6.94
C LEU A 25 11.36 7.26 -8.27
N LEU A 26 10.77 8.04 -9.17
CA LEU A 26 10.37 7.58 -10.49
C LEU A 26 11.06 8.36 -11.61
N ASP A 27 11.20 7.72 -12.76
CA ASP A 27 11.70 8.34 -13.98
C ASP A 27 10.61 9.16 -14.70
N ARG A 28 10.97 9.74 -15.85
CA ARG A 28 10.04 10.54 -16.67
C ARG A 28 8.88 9.73 -17.25
N ARG A 29 8.94 8.40 -17.20
CA ARG A 29 7.91 7.45 -17.65
C ARG A 29 7.13 6.84 -16.48
N TYR A 30 7.33 7.36 -15.27
CA TYR A 30 6.71 6.86 -14.04
C TYR A 30 7.11 5.41 -13.69
N ALA A 31 8.28 4.96 -14.13
CA ALA A 31 8.88 3.71 -13.67
C ALA A 31 9.72 3.94 -12.43
N LEU A 32 9.80 2.96 -11.52
CA LEU A 32 10.66 3.02 -10.33
C LEU A 32 12.12 3.22 -10.77
N LEU A 33 12.79 4.21 -10.18
CA LEU A 33 14.24 4.36 -10.21
C LEU A 33 14.83 3.62 -9.00
N PRO A 34 15.55 2.51 -9.21
CA PRO A 34 16.22 1.82 -8.13
C PRO A 34 17.28 2.73 -7.48
N GLU A 35 17.46 2.59 -6.17
CA GLU A 35 18.57 3.18 -5.45
C GLU A 35 19.91 2.60 -5.93
N PRO A 36 21.04 3.29 -5.72
CA PRO A 36 22.35 2.74 -6.05
C PRO A 36 22.56 1.34 -5.46
N GLY A 37 22.84 0.37 -6.35
CA GLY A 37 23.05 -1.03 -6.02
C GLY A 37 21.79 -1.82 -5.67
N GLU A 38 20.58 -1.25 -5.83
CA GLU A 38 19.31 -1.99 -5.76
C GLU A 38 19.08 -2.75 -7.08
N GLN A 39 18.71 -4.01 -6.98
CA GLN A 39 18.53 -4.91 -8.12
C GLN A 39 17.06 -5.12 -8.42
N LEU A 40 16.68 -4.89 -9.68
CA LEU A 40 15.33 -5.19 -10.17
C LEU A 40 15.15 -6.70 -10.29
N LEU A 41 14.10 -7.23 -9.65
CA LEU A 41 13.77 -8.66 -9.68
C LEU A 41 12.57 -8.97 -10.58
N GLY A 42 11.62 -8.04 -10.71
CA GLY A 42 10.46 -8.25 -11.56
C GLY A 42 9.50 -7.08 -11.60
N GLN A 43 8.65 -7.07 -12.62
CA GLN A 43 7.58 -6.09 -12.80
C GLN A 43 6.27 -6.82 -13.11
N HIS A 44 5.19 -6.36 -12.49
CA HIS A 44 3.88 -7.00 -12.54
C HIS A 44 2.79 -5.95 -12.64
N ARG A 45 1.61 -6.36 -13.09
CA ARG A 45 0.42 -5.51 -13.11
C ARG A 45 -0.61 -6.11 -12.16
N LEU A 46 -0.83 -5.45 -11.02
CA LEU A 46 -1.66 -5.98 -9.93
C LEU A 46 -2.66 -4.93 -9.46
N LEU A 47 -3.85 -5.38 -9.03
CA LEU A 47 -4.70 -4.56 -8.16
C LEU A 47 -3.98 -4.31 -6.84
N VAL A 48 -4.13 -3.13 -6.25
CA VAL A 48 -3.46 -2.79 -4.98
C VAL A 48 -4.46 -2.21 -4.01
N ALA A 49 -4.49 -2.73 -2.79
CA ALA A 49 -5.36 -2.27 -1.72
C ALA A 49 -4.63 -2.24 -0.37
N GLY A 50 -5.12 -1.41 0.55
CA GLY A 50 -4.66 -1.34 1.93
C GLY A 50 -5.74 -1.76 2.92
N HIS A 51 -5.34 -2.57 3.90
CA HIS A 51 -6.21 -3.09 4.96
C HIS A 51 -5.64 -2.75 6.35
N LEU A 52 -6.50 -2.38 7.30
CA LEU A 52 -6.07 -1.93 8.65
C LEU A 52 -5.94 -3.01 9.72
N LEU A 53 -6.56 -4.18 9.52
CA LEU A 53 -6.72 -5.18 10.60
C LEU A 53 -6.38 -6.61 10.17
N GLY A 54 -6.35 -6.87 8.86
CA GLY A 54 -6.07 -8.17 8.28
C GLY A 54 -6.55 -8.24 6.82
N PRO A 55 -6.02 -9.19 6.02
CA PRO A 55 -6.47 -9.38 4.65
C PRO A 55 -7.81 -10.12 4.54
N THR A 56 -8.26 -10.75 5.63
CA THR A 56 -9.58 -11.39 5.79
C THR A 56 -10.60 -10.48 6.47
N ASP A 57 -10.17 -9.34 7.01
CA ASP A 57 -11.05 -8.35 7.60
C ASP A 57 -11.53 -7.41 6.49
N ASP A 58 -12.85 -7.22 6.40
CA ASP A 58 -13.49 -6.43 5.35
C ASP A 58 -13.24 -4.92 5.50
N LEU A 59 -12.58 -4.49 6.58
CA LEU A 59 -12.20 -3.10 6.77
C LEU A 59 -11.02 -2.69 5.89
N ARG A 60 -11.30 -2.57 4.58
CA ARG A 60 -10.42 -1.99 3.57
C ARG A 60 -10.36 -0.48 3.76
N SER A 61 -9.14 0.06 3.86
CA SER A 61 -8.92 1.51 3.97
C SER A 61 -8.88 2.21 2.63
N TRP A 62 -8.26 1.60 1.63
CA TRP A 62 -8.15 2.16 0.30
C TRP A 62 -7.94 1.06 -0.73
N ALA A 63 -8.29 1.34 -1.98
CA ALA A 63 -7.98 0.51 -3.13
C ALA A 63 -7.63 1.43 -4.30
N LEU A 64 -6.65 1.04 -5.10
CA LEU A 64 -6.42 1.70 -6.38
C LEU A 64 -7.51 1.26 -7.37
N PRO A 65 -8.09 2.20 -8.13
CA PRO A 65 -9.24 1.92 -9.00
C PRO A 65 -8.87 1.10 -10.22
N THR A 66 -7.58 1.04 -10.58
CA THR A 66 -7.07 0.29 -11.72
C THR A 66 -5.81 -0.48 -11.33
N PRO A 67 -5.45 -1.56 -12.04
CA PRO A 67 -4.20 -2.28 -11.79
C PRO A 67 -2.97 -1.36 -11.91
N ALA A 68 -2.14 -1.37 -10.87
CA ALA A 68 -0.90 -0.61 -10.77
C ALA A 68 0.27 -1.40 -11.36
N ALA A 69 1.29 -0.68 -11.82
CA ALA A 69 2.60 -1.25 -12.09
C ALA A 69 3.31 -1.51 -10.76
N VAL A 70 3.58 -2.78 -10.45
CA VAL A 70 4.24 -3.23 -9.23
C VAL A 70 5.64 -3.71 -9.57
N THR A 71 6.65 -3.08 -9.00
CA THR A 71 8.07 -3.37 -9.21
C THR A 71 8.64 -4.00 -7.94
N LEU A 72 9.24 -5.19 -8.06
CA LEU A 72 9.92 -5.89 -6.98
C LEU A 72 11.43 -5.76 -7.15
N THR A 73 12.11 -5.47 -6.06
CA THR A 73 13.57 -5.41 -5.99
C THR A 73 14.09 -6.27 -4.84
N ASP A 74 15.41 -6.37 -4.73
CA ASP A 74 16.08 -7.00 -3.60
C ASP A 74 15.96 -6.20 -2.29
N ARG A 75 15.38 -4.98 -2.30
CA ARG A 75 15.23 -4.11 -1.11
C ARG A 75 13.80 -3.73 -0.76
N ARG A 76 12.90 -3.71 -1.74
CA ARG A 76 11.51 -3.25 -1.58
C ARG A 76 10.61 -3.75 -2.69
N LEU A 77 9.33 -3.50 -2.50
CA LEU A 77 8.32 -3.47 -3.55
C LEU A 77 7.81 -2.04 -3.67
N ALA A 78 7.66 -1.53 -4.89
CA ALA A 78 7.00 -0.27 -5.15
C ALA A 78 5.82 -0.47 -6.11
N TYR A 79 4.79 0.35 -5.99
CA TYR A 79 3.66 0.36 -6.91
C TYR A 79 3.39 1.77 -7.41
N VAL A 80 2.96 1.86 -8.67
CA VAL A 80 2.62 3.13 -9.34
C VAL A 80 1.32 2.94 -10.13
N CYS A 81 0.36 3.82 -9.90
CA CYS A 81 -0.93 3.83 -10.57
C CYS A 81 -1.18 5.20 -11.18
N THR A 82 -1.26 5.22 -12.51
CA THR A 82 -1.66 6.39 -13.30
C THR A 82 -3.19 6.43 -13.45
N GLY A 83 -3.77 7.62 -13.56
CA GLY A 83 -5.22 7.78 -13.74
C GLY A 83 -6.05 7.63 -12.45
N SER A 84 -5.40 7.51 -11.29
CA SER A 84 -6.09 7.36 -9.99
C SER A 84 -6.10 8.68 -9.22
N GLU A 85 -7.26 9.04 -8.68
CA GLU A 85 -7.41 10.15 -7.73
C GLU A 85 -7.83 9.55 -6.38
N LEU A 86 -7.04 9.77 -5.33
CA LEU A 86 -7.41 9.46 -3.95
C LEU A 86 -7.59 10.78 -3.20
N SER A 87 -8.64 10.88 -2.39
CA SER A 87 -8.87 12.07 -1.57
C SER A 87 -7.85 12.12 -0.45
N LEU A 88 -7.14 13.25 -0.36
CA LEU A 88 -6.32 13.56 0.80
C LEU A 88 -7.24 13.75 2.02
N VAL A 89 -6.95 13.10 3.15
CA VAL A 89 -7.56 13.48 4.42
C VAL A 89 -6.87 14.78 4.84
N SER A 90 -7.63 15.86 4.99
CA SER A 90 -7.10 17.10 5.55
C SER A 90 -6.54 16.80 6.93
N GLY A 91 -5.22 16.85 7.09
CA GLY A 91 -4.57 16.74 8.39
C GLY A 91 -5.13 17.77 9.37
N ARG A 92 -5.08 17.44 10.65
CA ARG A 92 -5.63 18.26 11.75
C ARG A 92 -4.97 19.64 11.91
N ASP A 93 -3.84 19.88 11.24
CA ASP A 93 -3.13 21.15 11.29
C ASP A 93 -3.27 21.94 9.98
N GLY A 94 -4.24 22.84 9.98
CA GLY A 94 -4.50 23.74 8.85
C GLY A 94 -5.59 24.74 9.17
N ARG A 95 -5.54 25.35 10.36
CA ARG A 95 -6.47 26.40 10.77
C ARG A 95 -6.03 27.75 10.18
N THR A 96 -6.10 27.89 8.86
CA THR A 96 -6.27 29.16 8.10
C THR A 96 -6.28 28.86 6.59
N ASP A 97 -7.14 29.57 5.86
CA ASP A 97 -7.26 29.61 4.39
C ASP A 97 -7.98 28.46 3.66
N ALA A 98 -9.22 28.24 4.08
CA ALA A 98 -10.23 27.48 3.33
C ALA A 98 -10.94 28.29 2.21
N ARG A 99 -10.35 29.38 1.70
CA ARG A 99 -10.96 30.17 0.60
C ARG A 99 -9.86 30.57 -0.39
N HIS A 100 -9.94 30.02 -1.61
CA HIS A 100 -9.08 30.27 -2.78
C HIS A 100 -7.93 29.29 -3.11
N ARG A 101 -8.02 28.00 -2.73
CA ARG A 101 -7.26 27.00 -3.50
C ARG A 101 -7.95 26.74 -4.83
N ARG A 102 -7.39 27.28 -5.92
CA ARG A 102 -7.65 26.83 -7.29
C ARG A 102 -7.66 25.29 -7.31
N PRO A 103 -8.48 24.61 -8.13
CA PRO A 103 -8.34 23.18 -8.31
C PRO A 103 -7.00 22.94 -8.99
N VAL A 104 -5.96 22.72 -8.17
CA VAL A 104 -4.71 22.13 -8.62
C VAL A 104 -5.16 20.85 -9.30
N ARG A 105 -4.92 20.71 -10.60
CA ARG A 105 -5.16 19.45 -11.31
C ARG A 105 -4.37 18.41 -10.54
N LEU A 106 -5.08 17.67 -9.69
CA LEU A 106 -4.49 16.69 -8.82
C LEU A 106 -3.80 15.70 -9.75
N SER A 107 -2.47 15.61 -9.65
CA SER A 107 -1.73 14.64 -10.45
C SER A 107 -2.39 13.28 -10.22
N ARG A 108 -2.91 12.66 -11.29
CA ARG A 108 -3.61 11.36 -11.26
C ARG A 108 -2.63 10.20 -11.01
N LEU A 109 -1.51 10.48 -10.37
CA LEU A 109 -0.42 9.57 -10.15
C LEU A 109 -0.34 9.28 -8.66
N VAL A 110 -0.53 8.01 -8.34
CA VAL A 110 -0.48 7.46 -7.00
C VAL A 110 0.63 6.42 -6.94
N SER A 111 1.48 6.48 -5.92
CA SER A 111 2.54 5.47 -5.71
C SER A 111 2.75 5.15 -4.25
N GLY A 112 3.26 3.97 -3.95
CA GLY A 112 3.74 3.64 -2.61
C GLY A 112 4.86 2.62 -2.67
N GLN A 113 5.49 2.36 -1.52
CA GLN A 113 6.56 1.37 -1.42
C GLN A 113 6.56 0.65 -0.07
N ILE A 114 7.11 -0.56 -0.07
CA ILE A 114 7.23 -1.43 1.09
C ILE A 114 8.64 -2.00 1.09
N ARG A 115 9.47 -1.57 2.05
CA ARG A 115 10.85 -2.08 2.22
C ARG A 115 10.84 -3.38 3.01
N TRP A 116 11.85 -4.21 2.74
CA TRP A 116 11.94 -5.58 3.28
C TRP A 116 12.26 -5.67 4.78
N GLN A 117 12.60 -4.56 5.44
CA GLN A 117 12.72 -4.54 6.90
C GLN A 117 11.37 -4.66 7.66
N TRP A 118 10.24 -4.43 7.00
CA TRP A 118 8.97 -4.26 7.69
C TRP A 118 8.02 -5.47 7.72
N PRO A 119 7.73 -6.18 6.60
CA PRO A 119 6.67 -7.19 6.62
C PRO A 119 7.01 -8.39 7.51
N SER A 120 6.21 -8.68 8.52
CA SER A 120 6.38 -9.84 9.43
C SER A 120 5.75 -11.12 8.90
N ARG A 121 4.86 -10.99 7.92
CA ARG A 121 4.12 -12.11 7.35
C ARG A 121 3.80 -11.86 5.88
N LEU A 122 3.75 -12.95 5.13
CA LEU A 122 3.20 -12.99 3.79
C LEU A 122 2.07 -14.02 3.75
N GLU A 123 0.89 -13.57 3.33
CA GLU A 123 -0.29 -14.41 3.15
C GLU A 123 -0.55 -14.62 1.66
N VAL A 124 -0.95 -15.83 1.30
CA VAL A 124 -1.19 -16.23 -0.09
C VAL A 124 -2.55 -16.88 -0.18
N SER A 125 -3.39 -16.39 -1.09
CA SER A 125 -4.69 -16.98 -1.38
C SER A 125 -4.92 -17.10 -2.87
N GLU A 126 -5.42 -18.25 -3.31
CA GLU A 126 -5.85 -18.41 -4.68
C GLU A 126 -7.14 -17.60 -4.90
N GLY A 127 -7.19 -16.91 -6.03
CA GLY A 127 -8.35 -16.14 -6.49
C GLY A 127 -8.80 -16.60 -7.87
N PRO A 128 -9.93 -16.06 -8.37
CA PRO A 128 -10.40 -16.38 -9.72
C PRO A 128 -9.35 -16.03 -10.78
N ASP A 129 -9.44 -16.68 -11.94
CA ASP A 129 -8.62 -16.36 -13.11
C ASP A 129 -8.82 -14.88 -13.49
N GLY A 130 -7.76 -14.09 -13.41
CA GLY A 130 -7.84 -12.64 -13.55
C GLY A 130 -6.58 -11.90 -13.10
N THR A 131 -6.72 -10.60 -12.87
CA THR A 131 -5.59 -9.77 -12.40
C THR A 131 -5.28 -10.11 -10.95
N GLY A 132 -4.02 -10.40 -10.64
CA GLY A 132 -3.58 -10.59 -9.26
C GLY A 132 -3.76 -9.33 -8.42
N GLU A 133 -3.89 -9.50 -7.11
CA GLU A 133 -4.06 -8.45 -6.12
C GLU A 133 -2.94 -8.49 -5.10
N LEU A 134 -2.32 -7.33 -4.87
CA LEU A 134 -1.43 -7.06 -3.75
C LEU A 134 -2.22 -6.31 -2.68
N ARG A 135 -2.35 -6.92 -1.50
CA ARG A 135 -2.90 -6.27 -0.32
C ARG A 135 -1.78 -5.92 0.63
N VAL A 136 -1.71 -4.64 0.97
CA VAL A 136 -0.83 -4.16 2.01
C VAL A 136 -1.63 -4.16 3.31
N VAL A 137 -1.22 -5.00 4.25
CA VAL A 137 -1.93 -5.18 5.51
C VAL A 137 -1.16 -4.44 6.60
N CYS A 138 -1.76 -3.38 7.08
CA CYS A 138 -1.28 -2.66 8.24
C CYS A 138 -1.77 -3.42 9.47
N ASP A 139 -0.92 -4.19 10.16
CA ASP A 139 -1.32 -4.73 11.48
C ASP A 139 -1.15 -3.67 12.59
N ALA A 140 -1.42 -2.42 12.25
CA ALA A 140 -1.11 -1.23 13.02
C ALA A 140 -1.88 -1.11 14.32
N LEU A 141 -3.09 -1.68 14.32
CA LEU A 141 -4.04 -1.56 15.41
C LEU A 141 -3.99 -2.75 16.36
N ARG A 142 -3.18 -3.79 16.06
CA ARG A 142 -2.87 -4.86 17.00
C ARG A 142 -1.62 -4.52 17.81
N THR A 143 -1.49 -5.14 18.98
CA THR A 143 -0.38 -4.95 19.93
C THR A 143 1.00 -5.12 19.28
N ILE A 144 1.11 -5.94 18.23
CA ILE A 144 2.38 -6.33 17.62
C ILE A 144 2.89 -5.27 16.60
N ARG A 145 2.01 -4.42 16.03
CA ARG A 145 2.35 -3.30 15.12
C ARG A 145 3.29 -3.68 13.96
N GLN A 146 3.17 -4.90 13.46
CA GLN A 146 4.03 -5.41 12.41
C GLN A 146 3.22 -5.63 11.12
N PRO A 147 3.55 -4.94 10.04
CA PRO A 147 2.79 -5.05 8.80
C PRO A 147 2.91 -6.43 8.16
N ALA A 148 1.93 -6.77 7.35
CA ALA A 148 1.93 -7.98 6.54
C ALA A 148 1.65 -7.65 5.07
N LEU A 149 2.02 -8.58 4.21
CA LEU A 149 1.64 -8.59 2.81
C LEU A 149 0.64 -9.70 2.58
N ALA A 150 -0.34 -9.49 1.71
CA ALA A 150 -1.11 -10.59 1.16
C ALA A 150 -1.14 -10.51 -0.38
N LEU A 151 -1.06 -11.67 -1.01
CA LEU A 151 -1.14 -11.84 -2.46
C LEU A 151 -2.34 -12.73 -2.78
N ALA A 152 -3.19 -12.27 -3.69
CA ALA A 152 -4.34 -13.04 -4.17
C ALA A 152 -4.40 -13.08 -5.70
N GLY A 153 -4.88 -14.18 -6.29
CA GLY A 153 -5.03 -14.30 -7.75
C GLY A 153 -4.69 -15.67 -8.32
N PRO A 154 -4.35 -15.75 -9.64
CA PRO A 154 -4.09 -17.01 -10.32
C PRO A 154 -2.90 -17.77 -9.72
N ALA A 155 -3.07 -19.06 -9.45
CA ALA A 155 -2.12 -19.87 -8.66
C ALA A 155 -0.67 -19.78 -9.14
N GLY A 156 -0.42 -19.86 -10.45
CA GLY A 156 0.93 -19.77 -11.01
C GLY A 156 1.59 -18.40 -10.77
N LEU A 157 0.84 -17.31 -10.96
CA LEU A 157 1.31 -15.94 -10.77
C LEU A 157 1.62 -15.67 -9.29
N ILE A 158 0.67 -15.98 -8.40
CA ILE A 158 0.82 -15.70 -6.97
C ILE A 158 1.87 -16.59 -6.31
N ALA A 159 2.03 -17.85 -6.72
CA ALA A 159 3.07 -18.73 -6.21
C ALA A 159 4.47 -18.20 -6.58
N ALA A 160 4.65 -17.76 -7.83
CA ALA A 160 5.92 -17.17 -8.29
C ALA A 160 6.24 -15.87 -7.54
N LEU A 161 5.26 -14.97 -7.42
CA LEU A 161 5.39 -13.71 -6.66
C LEU A 161 5.70 -13.96 -5.19
N ALA A 162 4.97 -14.86 -4.55
CA ALA A 162 5.17 -15.18 -3.13
C ALA A 162 6.56 -15.78 -2.89
N GLN A 163 7.03 -16.65 -3.78
CA GLN A 163 8.38 -17.19 -3.72
C GLN A 163 9.44 -16.08 -3.86
N GLN A 164 9.25 -15.14 -4.79
CA GLN A 164 10.16 -14.02 -4.99
C GLN A 164 10.20 -13.11 -3.77
N VAL A 165 9.03 -12.65 -3.26
CA VAL A 165 8.95 -11.81 -2.05
C VAL A 165 9.60 -12.51 -0.85
N ARG A 166 9.27 -13.78 -0.61
CA ARG A 166 9.84 -14.58 0.49
C ARG A 166 11.36 -14.61 0.44
N ARG A 167 11.94 -14.88 -0.75
CA ARG A 167 13.40 -14.96 -0.93
C ARG A 167 14.05 -13.60 -0.78
N SER A 168 13.47 -12.56 -1.36
CA SER A 168 14.02 -11.19 -1.29
C SER A 168 14.03 -10.67 0.14
N VAL A 169 12.95 -10.87 0.90
CA VAL A 169 12.90 -10.47 2.32
C VAL A 169 13.95 -11.21 3.14
N ALA A 170 14.06 -12.53 2.94
CA ALA A 170 15.04 -13.33 3.65
C ALA A 170 16.49 -12.92 3.34
N ALA A 171 16.82 -12.77 2.06
CA ALA A 171 18.14 -12.33 1.64
C ALA A 171 18.47 -10.91 2.16
N TYR A 172 17.51 -9.98 2.08
CA TYR A 172 17.69 -8.60 2.55
C TYR A 172 18.06 -8.53 4.04
N ARG A 173 17.34 -9.29 4.88
CA ARG A 173 17.52 -9.30 6.34
C ARG A 173 18.78 -10.05 6.77
N LEU A 174 19.08 -11.19 6.13
CA LEU A 174 20.32 -11.92 6.39
C LEU A 174 21.57 -11.11 6.01
N ALA A 175 21.48 -10.29 4.96
CA ALA A 175 22.58 -9.43 4.52
C ALA A 175 22.73 -8.15 5.36
N ARG A 176 21.78 -7.83 6.25
CA ARG A 176 21.78 -6.63 7.10
C ARG A 176 21.47 -6.97 8.56
N PRO A 177 22.34 -7.75 9.22
CA PRO A 177 22.16 -8.16 10.61
C PRO A 177 22.19 -6.96 11.59
N ASP A 178 22.76 -5.84 11.17
CA ASP A 178 22.78 -4.55 11.86
C ASP A 178 21.42 -3.81 11.81
N LEU A 179 20.57 -4.13 10.84
CA LEU A 179 19.25 -3.52 10.67
C LEU A 179 18.18 -4.26 11.47
N VAL A 180 18.33 -5.58 11.65
CA VAL A 180 17.37 -6.45 12.33
C VAL A 180 18.10 -7.35 13.33
N ASP A 181 17.76 -7.25 14.62
CA ASP A 181 18.33 -8.13 15.63
C ASP A 181 17.68 -9.53 15.55
N LEU A 182 18.33 -10.43 14.81
CA LEU A 182 17.86 -11.79 14.56
C LEU A 182 18.48 -12.77 15.56
N SER A 183 17.62 -13.43 16.34
CA SER A 183 18.03 -14.60 17.11
C SER A 183 18.49 -15.74 16.18
N PRO A 184 19.35 -16.67 16.66
CA PRO A 184 19.77 -17.82 15.88
C PRO A 184 18.63 -18.59 15.16
N PRO A 185 17.51 -18.97 15.83
CA PRO A 185 16.43 -19.68 15.15
C PRO A 185 15.71 -18.85 14.08
N GLU A 186 15.68 -17.53 14.21
CA GLU A 186 15.12 -16.65 13.20
C GLU A 186 16.01 -16.59 11.96
N ARG A 187 17.34 -16.57 12.14
CA ARG A 187 18.30 -16.67 11.02
C ARG A 187 18.14 -17.99 10.28
N ASP A 188 18.06 -19.10 11.00
CA ASP A 188 17.86 -20.43 10.40
C ASP A 188 16.56 -20.49 9.58
N THR A 189 15.50 -19.89 10.12
CA THR A 189 14.22 -19.76 9.40
C THR A 189 14.42 -18.97 8.11
N LEU A 190 15.10 -17.82 8.13
CA LEU A 190 15.35 -17.02 6.92
C LEU A 190 16.23 -17.76 5.90
N VAL A 191 17.23 -18.52 6.33
CA VAL A 191 18.07 -19.35 5.44
C VAL A 191 17.18 -20.35 4.68
N VAL A 192 16.23 -21.01 5.36
CA VAL A 192 15.26 -21.89 4.70
C VAL A 192 14.36 -21.12 3.74
N ARG A 193 13.94 -19.89 4.11
CA ARG A 193 13.09 -19.03 3.25
C ARG A 193 13.81 -18.52 1.99
N MET A 194 15.13 -18.39 2.02
CA MET A 194 15.96 -18.06 0.85
C MET A 194 16.06 -19.23 -0.15
N GLY A 195 15.88 -20.47 0.33
CA GLY A 195 16.05 -21.68 -0.46
C GLY A 195 15.10 -21.86 -1.65
N PRO A 196 15.42 -22.81 -2.56
CA PRO A 196 14.68 -23.00 -3.79
C PRO A 196 13.27 -23.60 -3.59
N ALA A 197 13.00 -24.18 -2.41
CA ALA A 197 11.76 -24.87 -2.11
C ALA A 197 10.53 -24.04 -2.51
N PRO A 198 9.53 -24.64 -3.19
CA PRO A 198 8.30 -23.94 -3.52
C PRO A 198 7.67 -23.42 -2.23
N GLY A 199 7.36 -22.13 -2.21
CA GLY A 199 6.63 -21.53 -1.09
C GLY A 199 5.22 -22.11 -0.99
N PRO A 200 4.51 -21.87 0.12
CA PRO A 200 3.11 -22.25 0.21
C PRO A 200 2.33 -21.54 -0.91
N THR A 201 1.60 -22.32 -1.72
CA THR A 201 0.64 -21.78 -2.71
C THR A 201 -0.60 -21.19 -2.04
N ARG A 202 -0.81 -21.50 -0.76
CA ARG A 202 -1.89 -20.97 0.08
C ARG A 202 -1.48 -20.89 1.55
N GLY A 203 -2.00 -19.89 2.26
CA GLY A 203 -1.85 -19.73 3.71
C GLY A 203 -0.85 -18.64 4.08
N ALA A 204 -0.44 -18.64 5.34
CA ALA A 204 0.44 -17.63 5.93
C ALA A 204 1.86 -18.16 6.13
N LEU A 205 2.85 -17.32 5.87
CA LEU A 205 4.26 -17.58 6.23
C LEU A 205 4.84 -16.41 7.02
N THR A 206 5.49 -16.73 8.13
CA THR A 206 6.22 -15.75 8.94
C THR A 206 7.52 -15.35 8.25
N LEU A 207 7.86 -14.08 8.39
CA LEU A 207 9.09 -13.42 7.96
C LEU A 207 9.74 -12.81 9.23
N PRO A 208 10.62 -13.54 9.92
CA PRO A 208 11.26 -13.07 11.15
C PRO A 208 12.15 -11.83 11.00
N GLY A 209 12.38 -11.11 12.09
CA GLY A 209 13.17 -9.87 12.09
C GLY A 209 12.46 -8.69 11.43
N SER A 210 11.13 -8.63 11.48
CA SER A 210 10.39 -7.44 11.06
C SER A 210 10.53 -6.33 12.10
N LEU A 211 10.89 -5.13 11.65
CA LEU A 211 10.89 -3.94 12.50
C LEU A 211 9.45 -3.49 12.77
N PRO A 212 9.13 -3.11 14.03
CA PRO A 212 7.85 -2.49 14.34
C PRO A 212 7.73 -1.15 13.63
N VAL A 213 6.51 -0.73 13.41
CA VAL A 213 6.22 0.51 12.71
C VAL A 213 5.51 1.46 13.66
N GLU A 214 5.98 2.70 13.68
CA GLU A 214 5.27 3.78 14.36
C GLU A 214 4.06 4.20 13.54
N PHE A 215 2.88 3.93 14.07
CA PHE A 215 1.61 4.41 13.53
C PHE A 215 1.16 5.61 14.35
N LEU A 216 1.22 6.80 13.74
CA LEU A 216 0.89 8.05 14.42
C LEU A 216 -0.64 8.21 14.56
N SER A 217 -1.43 7.85 13.54
CA SER A 217 -2.89 7.88 13.60
C SER A 217 -3.58 6.92 12.62
N ARG A 218 -4.80 6.49 12.98
CA ARG A 218 -5.72 5.81 12.04
C ARG A 218 -6.10 6.71 10.86
N ASP A 219 -6.10 8.02 11.07
CA ASP A 219 -6.48 9.01 10.05
C ASP A 219 -5.36 9.31 9.05
N ASP A 220 -4.14 8.81 9.28
CA ASP A 220 -3.02 8.91 8.32
C ASP A 220 -3.23 8.02 7.07
N TYR A 221 -4.22 7.12 7.14
CA TYR A 221 -4.66 6.33 6.02
C TYR A 221 -5.62 7.14 5.15
N TYR A 222 -5.19 7.43 3.92
CA TYR A 222 -6.06 7.99 2.89
C TYR A 222 -7.37 7.20 2.83
N ARG A 223 -8.49 7.92 2.91
CA ARG A 223 -9.80 7.36 2.61
C ARG A 223 -9.97 7.32 1.08
N PRO A 224 -10.77 6.38 0.55
CA PRO A 224 -11.16 6.46 -0.85
C PRO A 224 -11.77 7.86 -1.07
N ALA A 225 -11.49 8.47 -2.23
CA ALA A 225 -12.37 9.53 -2.68
C ALA A 225 -13.76 8.91 -2.71
N LEU A 226 -14.67 9.40 -1.87
CA LEU A 226 -16.07 9.02 -1.96
C LEU A 226 -16.42 9.18 -3.44
N ALA A 227 -16.77 8.07 -4.11
CA ALA A 227 -17.52 8.16 -5.34
C ALA A 227 -18.62 9.17 -5.05
N GLU A 228 -18.80 10.16 -5.94
CA GLU A 228 -19.82 11.20 -5.78
C GLU A 228 -21.07 10.53 -5.19
N PRO A 229 -21.60 11.03 -4.06
CA PRO A 229 -22.81 10.45 -3.50
C PRO A 229 -23.81 10.37 -4.66
N PRO A 230 -24.53 9.24 -4.84
CA PRO A 230 -25.54 9.16 -5.89
C PRO A 230 -26.37 10.42 -5.78
N ALA A 231 -26.43 11.18 -6.88
CA ALA A 231 -27.10 12.47 -6.92
C ALA A 231 -28.41 12.31 -6.16
N TRP A 232 -28.50 12.94 -4.98
CA TRP A 232 -29.69 12.88 -4.17
C TRP A 232 -30.86 13.14 -5.11
N PRO A 233 -31.91 12.30 -5.14
CA PRO A 233 -33.05 12.58 -5.99
C PRO A 233 -33.49 13.99 -5.60
N ARG A 234 -33.41 14.92 -6.55
CA ARG A 234 -34.01 16.24 -6.39
C ARG A 234 -35.45 15.93 -6.02
N GLN A 235 -35.81 16.14 -4.76
CA GLN A 235 -37.20 16.28 -4.41
C GLN A 235 -37.66 17.49 -5.18
N ASP A 236 -38.38 17.25 -6.28
CA ASP A 236 -39.20 18.25 -6.92
C ASP A 236 -40.15 18.74 -5.83
N VAL A 237 -39.81 19.87 -5.24
CA VAL A 237 -40.72 20.61 -4.38
C VAL A 237 -41.85 21.06 -5.31
N PRO A 238 -43.09 20.54 -5.15
CA PRO A 238 -44.18 21.03 -5.98
C PRO A 238 -44.35 22.51 -5.67
N ALA A 239 -44.37 23.32 -6.73
CA ALA A 239 -44.61 24.75 -6.65
C ALA A 239 -45.87 24.97 -5.81
N ARG A 240 -45.73 25.68 -4.68
CA ARG A 240 -46.88 26.16 -3.93
C ARG A 240 -47.68 27.08 -4.83
N ASP A 241 -48.88 26.62 -5.17
CA ASP A 241 -49.94 27.43 -5.75
C ASP A 241 -50.05 28.76 -4.99
N ARG A 242 -49.88 29.86 -5.72
CA ARG A 242 -50.40 31.16 -5.31
C ARG A 242 -51.85 31.25 -5.81
N PRO A 243 -52.86 31.36 -4.94
CA PRO A 243 -54.01 32.19 -5.26
C PRO A 243 -53.58 33.63 -4.92
N GLY A 244 -53.70 34.62 -5.79
CA GLY A 244 -54.93 35.02 -6.45
C GLY A 244 -55.18 36.47 -5.99
N SER A 245 -55.07 37.39 -6.93
CA SER A 245 -55.34 38.83 -6.74
C SER A 245 -56.83 39.09 -6.50
N ALA A 246 -57.14 40.02 -5.60
CA ALA A 246 -58.30 40.92 -5.63
C ALA A 246 -57.97 42.11 -4.71
N CYS A 247 -57.75 43.30 -5.29
CA CYS A 247 -58.66 44.47 -5.23
C CYS A 247 -58.58 45.22 -3.90
#